data_AF-A0A9Y2NHK1-F1
#
_entry.id   AF-A0A9Y2NHK1-F1
#
_cell.length_a   1.000
_cell.length_b   1.000
_cell.length_c   1.000
_cell.angle_alpha   90.00
_cell.angle_beta   90.00
_cell.angle_gamma   90.00
#
_symmetry.space_group_name_H-M   'P 1'
#
loop_
_entity.id
_entity.type
_entity.pdbx_description
1 polymer ?
#
loop_
_entity_poly.entity_id
_entity_poly.type
_entity_poly.pdbx_seq_one_letter_code
_entity_poly.pdbx_strand_id
1 'polypeptide(L)'
;MNSRDTMPGVHFLLLLIEHGDAAAVRQRLGIGVPEQLTDEGAAWELDRLAAPRSVQLWMLERDDPGTNRLVFHRAHVGDAVKRDILRGLPFGAATGPLPVRVDCGQPYCSHAEPDIPVSRRGLIEGLREARTMGAARTAARAVSKPDWAAVAEADRAEPLPGFARWALGVRIDCPPEVRAQFGSHPKFTKRLRDAGIVEVREYVLLGRPPRDVLAVLRLGTRLFPHRVAEAAEVLAPLVRAELGANPDAWAVLAQLLPSFAGTVPELVVTSGAVARP
;
A
#
# COMPACT_ATOMS: atom_id res chain seq x y z
N MET A 1 -28.67 -18.57 -6.04
CA MET A 1 -27.23 -18.23 -6.08
C MET A 1 -26.92 -17.43 -4.83
N ASN A 2 -26.22 -18.05 -3.88
CA ASN A 2 -26.05 -17.56 -2.51
C ASN A 2 -25.01 -16.45 -2.45
N SER A 3 -25.48 -15.19 -2.45
CA SER A 3 -24.73 -13.97 -2.14
C SER A 3 -24.38 -13.90 -0.64
N ARG A 4 -23.77 -14.95 -0.07
CA ARG A 4 -23.40 -15.07 1.36
C ARG A 4 -21.93 -14.78 1.63
N ASP A 5 -21.14 -14.53 0.60
CA ASP A 5 -19.74 -14.11 0.71
C ASP A 5 -19.62 -12.57 0.88
N THR A 6 -20.65 -11.99 1.50
CA THR A 6 -21.07 -10.62 1.25
C THR A 6 -20.25 -9.63 2.06
N MET A 7 -19.29 -9.03 1.34
CA MET A 7 -18.61 -7.76 1.62
C MET A 7 -17.43 -7.83 2.59
N PRO A 8 -16.26 -8.28 2.10
CA PRO A 8 -14.97 -8.21 2.79
C PRO A 8 -14.70 -6.87 3.49
N GLY A 9 -15.19 -5.76 2.92
CA GLY A 9 -15.00 -4.42 3.48
C GLY A 9 -15.76 -4.15 4.79
N VAL A 10 -16.92 -4.76 5.02
CA VAL A 10 -17.70 -4.56 6.27
C VAL A 10 -16.96 -5.16 7.46
N HIS A 11 -16.28 -6.29 7.26
CA HIS A 11 -15.51 -6.94 8.32
C HIS A 11 -14.42 -6.03 8.89
N PHE A 12 -13.74 -5.26 8.04
CA PHE A 12 -12.71 -4.33 8.53
C PHE A 12 -13.32 -3.24 9.43
N LEU A 13 -14.43 -2.62 9.01
CA LEU A 13 -15.08 -1.58 9.80
C LEU A 13 -15.61 -2.11 11.15
N LEU A 14 -16.09 -3.35 11.18
CA LEU A 14 -16.51 -4.01 12.42
C LEU A 14 -15.36 -4.25 13.42
N LEU A 15 -14.09 -4.20 12.98
CA LEU A 15 -12.94 -4.24 13.89
C LEU A 15 -12.70 -2.90 14.61
N LEU A 16 -13.39 -1.82 14.19
CA LEU A 16 -13.16 -0.47 14.69
C LEU A 16 -14.12 -0.06 15.84
N ILE A 17 -15.16 -0.85 16.09
CA ILE A 17 -16.12 -0.67 17.19
C ILE A 17 -15.89 -1.71 18.30
N GLU A 18 -16.58 -1.56 19.42
CA GLU A 18 -16.50 -2.49 20.54
C GLU A 18 -16.86 -3.92 20.12
N HIS A 19 -16.17 -4.92 20.67
CA HIS A 19 -16.33 -6.32 20.27
C HIS A 19 -17.77 -6.82 20.47
N GLY A 20 -18.45 -6.41 21.54
CA GLY A 20 -19.85 -6.75 21.81
C GLY A 20 -20.80 -6.18 20.75
N ASP A 21 -20.62 -4.90 20.40
CA ASP A 21 -21.42 -4.23 19.38
C ASP A 21 -21.21 -4.87 18.00
N ALA A 22 -19.95 -5.16 17.65
CA ALA A 22 -19.63 -5.87 16.42
C ALA A 22 -20.29 -7.25 16.34
N ALA A 23 -20.33 -7.99 17.45
CA ALA A 23 -21.01 -9.28 17.51
C ALA A 23 -22.53 -9.15 17.32
N ALA A 24 -23.16 -8.16 17.97
CA ALA A 24 -24.59 -7.89 17.82
C ALA A 24 -24.96 -7.50 16.37
N VAL A 25 -24.16 -6.63 15.74
CA VAL A 25 -24.36 -6.24 14.33
C VAL A 25 -24.22 -7.44 13.40
N ARG A 26 -23.18 -8.27 13.58
CA ARG A 26 -23.00 -9.50 12.77
C ARG A 26 -24.20 -10.43 12.89
N GLN A 27 -24.66 -10.67 14.12
CA GLN A 27 -25.82 -11.51 14.37
C GLN A 27 -27.08 -10.94 13.70
N ARG A 28 -27.33 -9.64 13.85
CA ARG A 28 -28.53 -8.98 13.33
C ARG A 28 -28.59 -8.98 11.80
N LEU A 29 -27.45 -8.75 11.15
CA LEU A 29 -27.36 -8.67 9.69
C LEU A 29 -27.04 -10.01 9.02
N GLY A 30 -26.84 -11.08 9.80
CA GLY A 30 -26.44 -12.38 9.26
C GLY A 30 -25.06 -12.36 8.58
N ILE A 31 -24.17 -11.47 9.02
CA ILE A 31 -22.80 -11.37 8.50
C ILE A 31 -21.98 -12.48 9.15
N GLY A 32 -21.43 -13.37 8.33
CA GLY A 32 -20.62 -14.50 8.78
C GLY A 32 -19.24 -14.12 9.33
N VAL A 33 -18.41 -15.13 9.56
CA VAL A 33 -16.97 -14.92 9.79
C VAL A 33 -16.29 -14.88 8.42
N PRO A 34 -15.37 -13.92 8.17
CA PRO A 34 -14.69 -13.85 6.89
C PRO A 34 -13.83 -15.10 6.68
N GLU A 35 -13.82 -15.62 5.45
CA GLU A 35 -12.93 -16.72 5.07
C GLU A 35 -11.45 -16.36 5.36
N GLN A 36 -10.71 -17.30 5.94
CA GLN A 36 -9.28 -17.11 6.19
C GLN A 36 -8.49 -17.49 4.95
N LEU A 37 -7.91 -16.48 4.29
CA LEU A 37 -6.99 -16.70 3.18
C LEU A 37 -5.58 -16.99 3.71
N THR A 38 -4.81 -17.79 2.96
CA THR A 38 -3.35 -17.88 3.12
C THR A 38 -2.70 -16.55 2.75
N ASP A 39 -1.42 -16.35 3.08
CA ASP A 39 -0.72 -15.12 2.67
C ASP A 39 -0.63 -15.00 1.15
N GLU A 40 -0.41 -16.13 0.45
CA GLU A 40 -0.42 -16.19 -1.02
C GLU A 40 -1.79 -15.82 -1.59
N GLY A 41 -2.86 -16.38 -1.02
CA GLY A 41 -4.23 -16.10 -1.44
C GLY A 41 -4.61 -14.65 -1.21
N ALA A 42 -4.27 -14.09 -0.04
CA ALA A 42 -4.50 -12.69 0.26
C ALA A 42 -3.71 -11.76 -0.67
N ALA A 43 -2.46 -12.10 -0.98
CA ALA A 43 -1.64 -11.28 -1.85
C ALA A 43 -2.05 -11.43 -3.34
N TRP A 44 -2.58 -12.58 -3.78
CA TRP A 44 -3.25 -12.71 -5.08
C TRP A 44 -4.49 -11.83 -5.16
N GLU A 45 -5.26 -11.77 -4.07
CA GLU A 45 -6.46 -10.95 -4.02
C GLU A 45 -6.16 -9.44 -4.08
N LEU A 46 -5.03 -8.99 -3.51
CA LEU A 46 -4.57 -7.61 -3.68
C LEU A 46 -4.33 -7.23 -5.16
N ASP A 47 -3.77 -8.15 -5.97
CA ASP A 47 -3.58 -7.91 -7.40
C ASP A 47 -4.93 -7.82 -8.13
N ARG A 48 -5.90 -8.68 -7.77
CA ARG A 48 -7.26 -8.64 -8.32
C ARG A 48 -7.98 -7.32 -8.02
N LEU A 49 -7.74 -6.77 -6.83
CA LEU A 49 -8.27 -5.47 -6.40
C LEU A 49 -7.53 -4.28 -7.02
N ALA A 50 -6.50 -4.50 -7.85
CA ALA A 50 -5.63 -3.46 -8.39
C ALA A 50 -5.10 -2.53 -7.28
N ALA A 51 -4.69 -3.12 -6.15
CA ALA A 51 -4.18 -2.39 -5.00
C ALA A 51 -3.03 -1.44 -5.41
N PRO A 52 -2.94 -0.24 -4.82
CA PRO A 52 -1.90 0.71 -5.19
C PRO A 52 -0.52 0.13 -4.89
N ARG A 53 0.48 0.53 -5.69
CA ARG A 53 1.85 0.03 -5.57
C ARG A 53 2.47 0.27 -4.18
N SER A 54 2.05 1.33 -3.48
CA SER A 54 2.42 1.56 -2.07
C SER A 54 2.12 0.37 -1.15
N VAL A 55 1.10 -0.44 -1.43
CA VAL A 55 0.78 -1.64 -0.62
C VAL A 55 1.94 -2.62 -0.59
N GLN A 56 2.74 -2.69 -1.66
CA GLN A 56 3.94 -3.53 -1.68
C GLN A 56 4.99 -3.01 -0.69
N LEU A 57 5.16 -1.69 -0.55
CA LEU A 57 6.03 -1.13 0.49
C LEU A 57 5.44 -1.43 1.88
N TRP A 58 4.13 -1.25 2.08
CA TRP A 58 3.48 -1.52 3.36
C TRP A 58 3.67 -2.97 3.82
N MET A 59 3.64 -3.92 2.87
CA MET A 59 3.95 -5.32 3.10
C MET A 59 5.42 -5.50 3.49
N LEU A 60 6.36 -4.88 2.78
CA LEU A 60 7.79 -4.98 3.09
C LEU A 60 8.14 -4.40 4.46
N GLU A 61 7.46 -3.33 4.90
CA GLU A 61 7.66 -2.69 6.21
C GLU A 61 7.31 -3.60 7.40
N ARG A 62 6.65 -4.74 7.16
CA ARG A 62 6.47 -5.80 8.17
C ARG A 62 7.80 -6.47 8.56
N ASP A 63 8.83 -6.35 7.72
CA ASP A 63 10.15 -6.99 7.89
C ASP A 63 10.07 -8.51 8.09
N ASP A 64 9.09 -9.15 7.45
CA ASP A 64 8.88 -10.59 7.51
C ASP A 64 9.42 -11.26 6.23
N PRO A 65 10.36 -12.23 6.33
CA PRO A 65 10.90 -12.94 5.18
C PRO A 65 9.85 -13.62 4.28
N GLY A 66 8.75 -14.12 4.84
CA GLY A 66 7.65 -14.70 4.06
C GLY A 66 6.95 -13.65 3.20
N THR A 67 6.67 -12.50 3.79
CA THR A 67 6.08 -11.34 3.10
C THR A 67 7.02 -10.78 2.04
N ASN A 68 8.32 -10.67 2.32
CA ASN A 68 9.32 -10.23 1.35
C ASN A 68 9.37 -11.14 0.12
N ARG A 69 9.25 -12.46 0.30
CA ARG A 69 9.13 -13.43 -0.80
C ARG A 69 7.88 -13.16 -1.66
N LEU A 70 6.72 -12.92 -1.04
CA LEU A 70 5.49 -12.62 -1.77
C LEU A 70 5.59 -11.35 -2.62
N VAL A 71 6.28 -10.32 -2.10
CA VAL A 71 6.51 -9.06 -2.80
C VAL A 71 7.54 -9.23 -3.92
N PHE A 72 8.63 -9.98 -3.68
CA PHE A 72 9.69 -10.23 -4.67
C PHE A 72 9.15 -10.75 -6.02
N HIS A 73 8.11 -11.60 -5.99
CA HIS A 73 7.51 -12.18 -7.20
C HIS A 73 6.50 -11.27 -7.93
N ARG A 74 6.22 -10.07 -7.44
CA ARG A 74 5.26 -9.16 -8.09
C ARG A 74 5.90 -8.46 -9.28
N ALA A 75 5.16 -8.38 -10.39
CA ALA A 75 5.64 -7.79 -11.65
C ALA A 75 6.00 -6.29 -11.52
N HIS A 76 5.40 -5.58 -10.57
CA HIS A 76 5.58 -4.13 -10.40
C HIS A 76 6.69 -3.72 -9.41
N VAL A 77 7.34 -4.70 -8.78
CA VAL A 77 8.50 -4.47 -7.91
C VAL A 77 9.75 -4.33 -8.78
N GLY A 78 10.40 -3.17 -8.67
CA GLY A 78 11.58 -2.85 -9.47
C GLY A 78 12.84 -3.60 -9.01
N ASP A 79 13.81 -3.71 -9.92
CA ASP A 79 15.08 -4.42 -9.71
C ASP A 79 15.82 -3.99 -8.44
N ALA A 80 15.79 -2.69 -8.13
CA ALA A 80 16.41 -2.17 -6.92
C ALA A 80 15.80 -2.71 -5.63
N VAL A 81 14.47 -2.75 -5.55
CA VAL A 81 13.76 -3.30 -4.39
C VAL A 81 13.99 -4.81 -4.30
N LYS A 82 14.01 -5.51 -5.45
CA LYS A 82 14.36 -6.95 -5.50
C LYS A 82 15.78 -7.21 -4.99
N ARG A 83 16.76 -6.40 -5.41
CA ARG A 83 18.13 -6.45 -4.91
C ARG A 83 18.18 -6.23 -3.40
N ASP A 84 17.45 -5.23 -2.90
CA ASP A 84 17.42 -4.92 -1.47
C ASP A 84 16.80 -6.08 -0.65
N ILE A 85 15.74 -6.72 -1.16
CA ILE A 85 15.17 -7.95 -0.58
C ILE A 85 16.20 -9.09 -0.57
N LEU A 86 16.91 -9.33 -1.69
CA LEU A 86 17.92 -10.39 -1.81
C LEU A 86 19.14 -10.16 -0.92
N ARG A 87 19.41 -8.92 -0.54
CA ARG A 87 20.45 -8.54 0.42
C ARG A 87 19.96 -8.55 1.87
N GLY A 88 18.69 -8.90 2.10
CA GLY A 88 18.07 -8.92 3.43
C GLY A 88 17.91 -7.54 4.05
N LEU A 89 17.86 -6.46 3.26
CA LEU A 89 17.69 -5.13 3.84
C LEU A 89 16.27 -4.98 4.41
N PRO A 90 16.12 -4.58 5.69
CA PRO A 90 14.81 -4.33 6.27
C PRO A 90 14.18 -3.10 5.63
N PHE A 91 12.86 -3.09 5.46
CA PHE A 91 12.09 -1.95 4.98
C PHE A 91 11.44 -1.18 6.12
N GLY A 92 11.09 -1.86 7.21
CA GLY A 92 10.52 -1.31 8.44
C GLY A 92 11.57 -1.02 9.51
N ALA A 93 11.26 -1.41 10.76
CA ALA A 93 12.03 -1.08 11.96
C ALA A 93 12.98 -2.19 12.44
N ALA A 94 13.05 -3.33 11.75
CA ALA A 94 13.95 -4.41 12.13
C ALA A 94 15.43 -3.96 12.07
N THR A 95 16.23 -4.49 13.00
CA THR A 95 17.66 -4.21 13.08
C THR A 95 18.45 -5.37 12.47
N GLY A 96 19.35 -5.04 11.55
CA GLY A 96 20.19 -6.02 10.86
C GLY A 96 19.53 -6.67 9.64
N PRO A 97 20.26 -7.58 8.96
CA PRO A 97 19.77 -8.22 7.76
C PRO A 97 18.69 -9.27 8.09
N LEU A 98 17.63 -9.29 7.31
CA LEU A 98 16.57 -10.28 7.36
C LEU A 98 17.01 -11.57 6.65
N PRO A 99 16.55 -12.76 7.10
CA PRO A 99 16.69 -13.99 6.35
C PRO A 99 16.08 -13.87 4.96
N VAL A 100 16.83 -14.29 3.94
CA VAL A 100 16.37 -14.25 2.54
C VAL A 100 15.73 -15.57 2.18
N ARG A 101 14.46 -15.53 1.75
CA ARG A 101 13.72 -16.72 1.27
C ARG A 101 13.49 -16.60 -0.22
N VAL A 102 14.13 -17.49 -0.96
CA VAL A 102 14.14 -17.54 -2.43
C VAL A 102 13.70 -18.92 -2.93
N ASP A 103 12.68 -19.47 -2.31
CA ASP A 103 12.02 -20.70 -2.75
C ASP A 103 10.81 -20.32 -3.61
N CYS A 104 10.96 -20.34 -4.93
CA CYS A 104 9.80 -20.28 -5.81
C CYS A 104 9.64 -21.63 -6.51
N GLY A 105 8.48 -22.24 -6.36
CA GLY A 105 8.13 -23.49 -7.08
C GLY A 105 7.90 -23.28 -8.58
N GLN A 106 8.19 -22.08 -9.10
CA GLN A 106 7.94 -21.70 -10.49
C GLN A 106 9.21 -21.94 -11.32
N PRO A 107 9.15 -22.74 -12.40
CA PRO A 107 10.33 -23.20 -13.14
C PRO A 107 11.15 -22.09 -13.84
N TYR A 108 10.63 -20.87 -13.94
CA TYR A 108 11.28 -19.74 -14.62
C TYR A 108 11.62 -18.58 -13.70
N CYS A 109 11.48 -18.76 -12.40
CA CYS A 109 11.72 -17.68 -11.47
C CYS A 109 13.20 -17.65 -11.08
N SER A 110 13.85 -16.52 -11.42
CA SER A 110 15.25 -16.26 -11.11
C SER A 110 15.36 -15.52 -9.78
N HIS A 111 16.28 -15.98 -8.94
CA HIS A 111 16.67 -15.33 -7.69
C HIS A 111 18.10 -14.76 -7.76
N ALA A 112 18.66 -14.68 -8.96
CA ALA A 112 19.90 -13.96 -9.16
C ALA A 112 19.67 -12.49 -8.82
N GLU A 113 20.65 -11.86 -8.16
CA GLU A 113 20.64 -10.42 -7.96
C GLU A 113 20.56 -9.74 -9.34
N PRO A 114 19.62 -8.81 -9.57
CA PRO A 114 19.52 -8.10 -10.84
C PRO A 114 20.82 -7.37 -11.19
N ASP A 115 21.32 -7.55 -12.40
CA ASP A 115 22.43 -6.75 -12.92
C ASP A 115 21.92 -5.34 -13.24
N ILE A 116 22.31 -4.38 -12.38
CA ILE A 116 21.87 -2.99 -12.47
C ILE A 116 23.08 -2.13 -12.84
N PRO A 117 23.13 -1.59 -14.06
CA PRO A 117 24.26 -0.79 -14.50
C PRO A 117 24.36 0.50 -13.68
N VAL A 118 25.56 0.77 -13.17
CA VAL A 118 25.91 2.03 -12.52
C VAL A 118 26.77 2.84 -13.50
N SER A 119 26.54 4.16 -13.59
CA SER A 119 27.42 5.02 -14.40
C SER A 119 28.87 4.89 -13.92
N ARG A 120 29.82 4.95 -14.85
CA ARG A 120 31.26 4.93 -14.52
C ARG A 120 31.67 6.10 -13.61
N ARG A 121 30.87 7.16 -13.57
CA ARG A 121 31.08 8.33 -12.69
C ARG A 121 30.37 8.21 -11.34
N GLY A 122 29.75 7.06 -11.06
CA GLY A 122 29.02 6.79 -9.83
C GLY A 122 27.51 7.05 -9.94
N LEU A 123 26.80 6.74 -8.85
CA LEU A 123 25.34 6.76 -8.77
C LEU A 123 24.75 8.16 -9.01
N ILE A 124 25.26 9.17 -8.29
CA ILE A 124 24.73 10.55 -8.36
C ILE A 124 25.01 11.17 -9.72
N GLU A 125 26.21 11.01 -10.26
CA GLU A 125 26.54 11.51 -11.60
C GLU A 125 25.70 10.83 -12.68
N GLY A 126 25.42 9.53 -12.56
CA GLY A 126 24.48 8.84 -13.45
C GLY A 126 23.08 9.45 -13.44
N LEU A 127 22.57 9.87 -12.27
CA LEU A 127 21.30 10.59 -12.15
C LEU A 127 21.38 11.99 -12.77
N ARG A 128 22.49 12.70 -12.56
CA ARG A 128 22.73 14.04 -13.14
C ARG A 128 22.90 14.02 -14.64
N GLU A 129 23.41 12.95 -15.23
CA GLU A 129 23.61 12.79 -16.68
C GLU A 129 22.33 12.37 -17.42
N ALA A 130 21.29 11.94 -16.70
CA ALA A 130 20.05 11.45 -17.31
C ALA A 130 19.26 12.56 -18.03
N ARG A 131 19.38 12.63 -19.36
CA ARG A 131 18.67 13.62 -20.21
C ARG A 131 17.32 13.15 -20.75
N THR A 132 16.98 11.87 -20.59
CA THR A 132 15.72 11.28 -21.05
C THR A 132 15.04 10.48 -19.95
N MET A 133 13.73 10.23 -20.07
CA MET A 133 13.01 9.40 -19.09
C MET A 133 13.54 7.96 -19.05
N GLY A 134 13.98 7.42 -20.18
CA GLY A 134 14.60 6.09 -20.25
C GLY A 134 15.91 6.04 -19.46
N ALA A 135 16.82 6.99 -19.72
CA ALA A 135 18.09 7.10 -18.99
C ALA A 135 17.86 7.34 -17.49
N ALA A 136 16.89 8.18 -17.12
CA ALA A 136 16.56 8.46 -15.73
C ALA A 136 16.02 7.22 -15.00
N ARG A 137 15.17 6.41 -15.65
CA ARG A 137 14.70 5.14 -15.08
C ARG A 137 15.84 4.14 -14.89
N THR A 138 16.74 4.03 -15.86
CA THR A 138 17.93 3.16 -15.75
C THR A 138 18.81 3.61 -14.59
N ALA A 139 19.17 4.90 -14.53
CA ALA A 139 19.98 5.44 -13.43
C ALA A 139 19.28 5.30 -12.07
N ALA A 140 17.97 5.55 -12.01
CA ALA A 140 17.20 5.39 -10.77
C ALA A 140 17.21 3.95 -10.26
N ARG A 141 17.30 2.92 -11.10
CA ARG A 141 17.42 1.51 -10.64
C ARG A 141 18.70 1.28 -9.81
N ALA A 142 19.76 2.04 -10.05
CA ALA A 142 21.00 1.91 -9.29
C ALA A 142 20.85 2.28 -7.81
N VAL A 143 19.84 3.11 -7.46
CA VAL A 143 19.56 3.55 -6.09
C VAL A 143 18.97 2.41 -5.26
N SER A 144 19.69 1.99 -4.23
CA SER A 144 19.24 1.10 -3.15
C SER A 144 18.80 1.87 -1.92
N LYS A 145 18.16 1.19 -0.95
CA LYS A 145 17.69 1.81 0.29
C LYS A 145 18.78 2.62 1.04
N PRO A 146 20.04 2.16 1.20
CA PRO A 146 21.09 2.94 1.87
C PRO A 146 21.50 4.22 1.12
N ASP A 147 21.22 4.32 -0.18
CA ASP A 147 21.65 5.44 -1.01
C ASP A 147 20.73 6.67 -0.86
N TRP A 148 19.54 6.52 -0.29
CA TRP A 148 18.54 7.60 -0.24
C TRP A 148 19.03 8.85 0.49
N ALA A 149 19.84 8.70 1.54
CA ALA A 149 20.44 9.82 2.25
C ALA A 149 21.37 10.64 1.34
N ALA A 150 22.24 9.95 0.58
CA ALA A 150 23.15 10.58 -0.38
C ALA A 150 22.40 11.23 -1.56
N VAL A 151 21.32 10.59 -2.05
CA VAL A 151 20.44 11.17 -3.08
C VAL A 151 19.80 12.46 -2.59
N ALA A 152 19.27 12.46 -1.36
CA ALA A 152 18.64 13.63 -0.76
C ALA A 152 19.64 14.77 -0.55
N GLU A 153 20.85 14.46 -0.08
CA GLU A 153 21.93 15.44 0.07
C GLU A 153 22.35 16.04 -1.28
N ALA A 154 22.56 15.19 -2.29
CA ALA A 154 22.94 15.63 -3.63
C ALA A 154 21.88 16.56 -4.24
N ASP A 155 20.59 16.24 -4.11
CA ASP A 155 19.49 17.06 -4.64
C ASP A 155 19.37 18.42 -3.94
N ARG A 156 19.69 18.49 -2.63
CA ARG A 156 19.75 19.75 -1.88
C ARG A 156 20.94 20.61 -2.28
N ALA A 157 22.10 19.99 -2.49
CA ALA A 157 23.31 20.70 -2.90
C ALA A 157 23.19 21.23 -4.34
N GLU A 158 22.67 20.40 -5.25
CA GLU A 158 22.39 20.76 -6.63
C GLU A 158 21.17 19.98 -7.14
N PRO A 159 20.05 20.65 -7.43
CA PRO A 159 18.84 20.02 -7.93
C PRO A 159 19.08 18.98 -9.03
N LEU A 160 18.65 17.74 -8.79
CA LEU A 160 18.69 16.69 -9.80
C LEU A 160 17.80 17.06 -11.01
N PRO A 161 18.15 16.60 -12.23
CA PRO A 161 17.32 16.83 -13.40
C PRO A 161 15.87 16.34 -13.21
N GLY A 162 14.90 17.05 -13.79
CA GLY A 162 13.48 16.74 -13.60
C GLY A 162 13.08 15.31 -13.97
N PHE A 163 13.73 14.68 -14.96
CA PHE A 163 13.49 13.27 -15.29
C PHE A 163 14.00 12.32 -14.18
N ALA A 164 15.15 12.62 -13.56
CA ALA A 164 15.70 11.84 -12.45
C ALA A 164 14.80 11.96 -11.20
N ARG A 165 14.44 13.19 -10.82
CA ARG A 165 13.49 13.46 -9.72
C ARG A 165 12.17 12.72 -9.92
N TRP A 166 11.64 12.69 -11.14
CA TRP A 166 10.45 11.90 -11.45
C TRP A 166 10.73 10.40 -11.28
N ALA A 167 11.73 9.85 -11.95
CA ALA A 167 12.03 8.42 -11.91
C ALA A 167 12.22 7.91 -10.47
N LEU A 168 12.85 8.71 -9.60
CA LEU A 168 13.01 8.43 -8.18
C LEU A 168 11.70 8.59 -7.40
N GLY A 169 10.96 9.69 -7.60
CA GLY A 169 9.74 10.01 -6.86
C GLY A 169 8.62 8.96 -6.98
N VAL A 170 8.52 8.27 -8.13
CA VAL A 170 7.51 7.22 -8.37
C VAL A 170 7.95 5.81 -7.92
N ARG A 171 9.11 5.69 -7.29
CA ARG A 171 9.52 4.44 -6.65
C ARG A 171 8.77 4.27 -5.33
N ILE A 172 8.36 3.03 -5.08
CA ILE A 172 7.64 2.67 -3.84
C ILE A 172 8.53 2.91 -2.62
N ASP A 173 9.84 2.68 -2.73
CA ASP A 173 10.81 2.78 -1.64
C ASP A 173 11.45 4.17 -1.50
N CYS A 174 11.02 5.17 -2.29
CA CYS A 174 11.48 6.54 -2.13
C CYS A 174 10.92 7.13 -0.82
N PRO A 175 11.76 7.57 0.14
CA PRO A 175 11.28 8.09 1.40
C PRO A 175 10.38 9.32 1.21
N PRO A 176 9.29 9.48 1.98
CA PRO A 176 8.35 10.59 1.82
C PRO A 176 9.02 11.98 1.86
N GLU A 177 10.01 12.16 2.73
CA GLU A 177 10.78 13.40 2.88
C GLU A 177 11.66 13.71 1.66
N VAL A 178 12.19 12.68 0.99
CA VAL A 178 12.96 12.82 -0.26
C VAL A 178 12.01 13.10 -1.41
N ARG A 179 10.86 12.40 -1.46
CA ARG A 179 9.81 12.63 -2.46
C ARG A 179 9.27 14.07 -2.39
N ALA A 180 9.09 14.61 -1.19
CA ALA A 180 8.67 15.99 -0.98
C ALA A 180 9.68 17.03 -1.49
N GLN A 181 10.98 16.73 -1.43
CA GLN A 181 12.05 17.58 -1.99
C GLN A 181 11.95 17.69 -3.52
N PHE A 182 11.51 16.63 -4.21
CA PHE A 182 11.39 16.63 -5.67
C PHE A 182 10.27 17.51 -6.21
N GLY A 183 9.22 17.77 -5.41
CA GLY A 183 8.18 18.74 -5.75
C GLY A 183 6.87 18.54 -4.99
N SER A 184 6.08 19.62 -4.91
CA SER A 184 4.76 19.66 -4.25
C SER A 184 3.62 20.11 -5.16
N HIS A 185 3.90 20.35 -6.45
CA HIS A 185 2.91 20.92 -7.37
C HIS A 185 1.84 19.89 -7.78
N PRO A 186 0.59 20.30 -8.10
CA PRO A 186 -0.52 19.37 -8.38
C PRO A 186 -0.24 18.33 -9.47
N LYS A 187 0.49 18.70 -10.52
CA LYS A 187 0.91 17.77 -11.58
C LYS A 187 1.85 16.66 -11.08
N PHE A 188 2.68 16.90 -10.06
CA PHE A 188 3.55 15.89 -9.45
C PHE A 188 2.71 14.96 -8.58
N THR A 189 1.87 15.51 -7.71
CA THR A 189 0.92 14.74 -6.89
C THR A 189 0.01 13.84 -7.74
N LYS A 190 -0.53 14.36 -8.85
CA LYS A 190 -1.30 13.54 -9.80
C LYS A 190 -0.49 12.37 -10.34
N ARG A 191 0.78 12.59 -10.72
CA ARG A 191 1.66 11.54 -11.24
C ARG A 191 2.02 10.48 -10.20
N LEU A 192 2.19 10.87 -8.93
CA LEU A 192 2.39 9.92 -7.83
C LEU A 192 1.16 9.01 -7.70
N ARG A 193 -0.04 9.59 -7.69
CA ARG A 193 -1.31 8.84 -7.67
C ARG A 193 -1.45 7.93 -8.88
N ASP A 194 -1.20 8.43 -10.09
CA ASP A 194 -1.23 7.65 -11.33
C ASP A 194 -0.20 6.49 -11.30
N ALA A 195 0.91 6.64 -10.55
CA ALA A 195 1.91 5.61 -10.34
C ALA A 195 1.60 4.67 -9.16
N GLY A 196 0.44 4.81 -8.51
CA GLY A 196 0.03 4.02 -7.35
C GLY A 196 0.83 4.32 -6.08
N ILE A 197 1.43 5.51 -6.00
CA ILE A 197 2.17 6.00 -4.84
C ILE A 197 1.24 6.90 -4.02
N VAL A 198 0.82 6.37 -2.88
CA VAL A 198 -0.14 6.98 -1.96
C VAL A 198 0.28 6.67 -0.52
N GLU A 199 0.07 7.63 0.38
CA GLU A 199 0.24 7.43 1.83
C GLU A 199 -1.01 6.78 2.43
N VAL A 200 -0.88 5.97 3.48
CA VAL A 200 -2.02 5.22 4.03
C VAL A 200 -3.19 6.12 4.44
N ARG A 201 -2.90 7.25 5.08
CA ARG A 201 -3.91 8.25 5.45
C ARG A 201 -4.65 8.81 4.22
N GLU A 202 -3.92 9.12 3.14
CA GLU A 202 -4.52 9.60 1.90
C GLU A 202 -5.38 8.52 1.25
N TYR A 203 -4.88 7.28 1.19
CA TYR A 203 -5.58 6.14 0.61
C TYR A 203 -6.93 5.89 1.30
N VAL A 204 -6.95 5.96 2.63
CA VAL A 204 -8.15 5.71 3.44
C VAL A 204 -9.18 6.83 3.31
N LEU A 205 -8.73 8.09 3.26
CA LEU A 205 -9.62 9.24 3.21
C LEU A 205 -10.14 9.55 1.80
N LEU A 206 -9.31 9.35 0.78
CA LEU A 206 -9.59 9.79 -0.59
C LEU A 206 -9.71 8.62 -1.59
N GLY A 207 -9.35 7.40 -1.19
CA GLY A 207 -9.44 6.22 -2.05
C GLY A 207 -10.87 5.90 -2.46
N ARG A 208 -11.01 5.43 -3.69
CA ARG A 208 -12.29 5.08 -4.31
C ARG A 208 -12.13 3.84 -5.20
N PRO A 209 -13.17 2.99 -5.32
CA PRO A 209 -14.41 3.01 -4.54
C PRO A 209 -14.20 2.45 -3.11
N PRO A 210 -15.10 2.73 -2.13
CA PRO A 210 -14.91 2.32 -0.73
C PRO A 210 -14.80 0.81 -0.57
N ARG A 211 -15.54 0.04 -1.39
CA ARG A 211 -15.48 -1.42 -1.40
C ARG A 211 -14.06 -1.96 -1.61
N ASP A 212 -13.29 -1.34 -2.51
CA ASP A 212 -11.96 -1.82 -2.87
C ASP A 212 -10.95 -1.38 -1.80
N VAL A 213 -11.08 -0.13 -1.30
CA VAL A 213 -10.28 0.38 -0.17
C VAL A 213 -10.45 -0.51 1.06
N LEU A 214 -11.70 -0.78 1.47
CA LEU A 214 -11.98 -1.60 2.64
C LEU A 214 -11.57 -3.06 2.45
N ALA A 215 -11.67 -3.61 1.22
CA ALA A 215 -11.17 -4.94 0.92
C ALA A 215 -9.63 -5.02 1.05
N VAL A 216 -8.90 -4.02 0.55
CA VAL A 216 -7.44 -3.93 0.72
C VAL A 216 -7.08 -3.82 2.20
N LEU A 217 -7.75 -2.97 2.98
CA LEU A 217 -7.50 -2.85 4.43
C LEU A 217 -7.82 -4.15 5.19
N ARG A 218 -8.88 -4.87 4.81
CA ARG A 218 -9.21 -6.18 5.38
C ARG A 218 -8.06 -7.18 5.15
N LEU A 219 -7.51 -7.26 3.94
CA LEU A 219 -6.37 -8.13 3.64
C LEU A 219 -5.10 -7.67 4.37
N GLY A 220 -4.96 -6.35 4.54
CA GLY A 220 -3.85 -5.73 5.24
C GLY A 220 -3.74 -6.07 6.71
N THR A 221 -4.84 -6.43 7.38
CA THR A 221 -4.80 -6.88 8.79
C THR A 221 -3.83 -8.05 9.00
N ARG A 222 -3.60 -8.83 7.94
CA ARG A 222 -2.66 -9.94 7.89
C ARG A 222 -1.35 -9.58 7.20
N LEU A 223 -1.40 -8.89 6.06
CA LEU A 223 -0.23 -8.66 5.20
C LEU A 223 0.62 -7.43 5.60
N PHE A 224 0.02 -6.39 6.17
CA PHE A 224 0.67 -5.14 6.55
C PHE A 224 0.02 -4.52 7.80
N PRO A 225 0.02 -5.23 8.94
CA PRO A 225 -0.78 -4.87 10.11
C PRO A 225 -0.48 -3.48 10.68
N HIS A 226 0.77 -3.03 10.63
CA HIS A 226 1.17 -1.70 11.12
C HIS A 226 0.46 -0.57 10.35
N ARG A 227 0.44 -0.65 9.02
CA ARG A 227 -0.25 0.35 8.18
C ARG A 227 -1.77 0.27 8.33
N VAL A 228 -2.31 -0.92 8.55
CA VAL A 228 -3.74 -1.06 8.86
C VAL A 228 -4.10 -0.46 10.21
N ALA A 229 -3.22 -0.53 11.22
CA ALA A 229 -3.43 0.16 12.49
C ALA A 229 -3.50 1.69 12.30
N GLU A 230 -2.60 2.28 11.50
CA GLU A 230 -2.67 3.71 11.15
C GLU A 230 -3.98 4.06 10.43
N ALA A 231 -4.44 3.22 9.50
CA ALA A 231 -5.74 3.40 8.84
C ALA A 231 -6.91 3.31 9.82
N ALA A 232 -6.86 2.38 10.76
CA ALA A 232 -7.86 2.18 11.80
C ALA A 232 -7.95 3.39 12.73
N GLU A 233 -6.82 3.96 13.15
CA GLU A 233 -6.78 5.19 13.96
C GLU A 233 -7.49 6.37 13.28
N VAL A 234 -7.34 6.49 11.95
CA VAL A 234 -8.01 7.54 11.16
C VAL A 234 -9.52 7.32 11.09
N LEU A 235 -9.98 6.09 10.87
CA LEU A 235 -11.41 5.81 10.62
C LEU A 235 -12.23 5.55 11.89
N ALA A 236 -11.61 5.01 12.95
CA ALA A 236 -12.34 4.55 14.13
C ALA A 236 -13.21 5.63 14.79
N PRO A 237 -12.77 6.89 14.97
CA PRO A 237 -13.62 7.93 15.55
C PRO A 237 -14.89 8.16 14.74
N LEU A 238 -14.78 8.21 13.40
CA LEU A 238 -15.92 8.44 12.51
C LEU A 238 -16.88 7.24 12.51
N VAL A 239 -16.34 6.02 12.45
CA VAL A 239 -17.14 4.78 12.45
C VAL A 239 -17.92 4.63 13.76
N ARG A 240 -17.30 4.92 14.90
CA ARG A 240 -17.98 4.89 16.20
C ARG A 240 -19.07 5.96 16.33
N ALA A 241 -18.82 7.16 15.83
CA ALA A 241 -19.77 8.26 15.89
C ALA A 241 -20.98 8.06 14.97
N GLU A 242 -20.76 7.57 13.75
CA GLU A 242 -21.80 7.50 12.72
C GLU A 242 -22.53 6.16 12.67
N LEU A 243 -21.83 5.05 12.93
CA LEU A 243 -22.41 3.70 12.90
C LEU A 243 -22.58 3.15 14.31
N GLY A 244 -21.50 3.16 15.12
CA GLY A 244 -21.50 2.64 16.48
C GLY A 244 -22.16 1.26 16.58
N ALA A 245 -23.05 1.09 17.55
CA ALA A 245 -23.86 -0.11 17.73
C ALA A 245 -25.17 -0.12 16.92
N ASN A 246 -25.46 0.89 16.08
CA ASN A 246 -26.74 1.02 15.38
C ASN A 246 -26.85 0.04 14.19
N PRO A 247 -27.61 -1.07 14.29
CA PRO A 247 -27.66 -2.07 13.24
C PRO A 247 -28.29 -1.56 11.94
N ASP A 248 -29.15 -0.54 11.99
CA ASP A 248 -29.79 0.02 10.80
C ASP A 248 -28.80 0.83 9.97
N ALA A 249 -27.91 1.58 10.64
CA ALA A 249 -26.80 2.28 9.97
C ALA A 249 -25.86 1.28 9.26
N TRP A 250 -25.56 0.16 9.90
CA TRP A 250 -24.77 -0.92 9.29
C TRP A 250 -25.50 -1.59 8.11
N ALA A 251 -26.81 -1.77 8.19
CA ALA A 251 -27.62 -2.29 7.09
C ALA A 251 -27.58 -1.36 5.87
N VAL A 252 -27.72 -0.05 6.08
CA VAL A 252 -27.60 0.97 5.02
C VAL A 252 -26.19 0.94 4.41
N LEU A 253 -25.14 0.88 5.24
CA LEU A 253 -23.77 0.77 4.75
C LEU A 253 -23.59 -0.46 3.86
N ALA A 254 -24.04 -1.62 4.33
CA ALA A 254 -24.00 -2.87 3.59
C ALA A 254 -24.75 -2.78 2.24
N GLN A 255 -25.90 -2.10 2.21
CA GLN A 255 -26.66 -1.92 0.99
C GLN A 255 -25.99 -0.96 -0.02
N LEU A 256 -25.37 0.12 0.47
CA LEU A 256 -24.74 1.14 -0.37
C LEU A 256 -23.36 0.70 -0.89
N LEU A 257 -22.59 -0.05 -0.10
CA LEU A 257 -21.18 -0.36 -0.38
C LEU A 257 -20.88 -0.87 -1.81
N PRO A 258 -21.67 -1.75 -2.44
CA PRO A 258 -21.36 -2.26 -3.77
C PRO A 258 -21.38 -1.19 -4.87
N SER A 259 -22.20 -0.15 -4.73
CA SER A 259 -22.44 0.87 -5.77
C SER A 259 -22.02 2.29 -5.37
N PHE A 260 -21.59 2.50 -4.12
CA PHE A 260 -21.19 3.82 -3.63
C PHE A 260 -19.91 4.31 -4.34
N ALA A 261 -20.00 5.45 -5.02
CA ALA A 261 -18.90 6.01 -5.81
C ALA A 261 -18.00 7.00 -5.03
N GLY A 262 -18.41 7.37 -3.82
CA GLY A 262 -17.67 8.31 -2.96
C GLY A 262 -16.48 7.68 -2.23
N THR A 263 -16.07 8.27 -1.11
CA THR A 263 -14.98 7.80 -0.25
C THR A 263 -15.51 6.97 0.93
N VAL A 264 -14.61 6.29 1.67
CA VAL A 264 -14.98 5.55 2.89
C VAL A 264 -15.63 6.49 3.93
N PRO A 265 -15.08 7.67 4.26
CA PRO A 265 -15.74 8.60 5.16
C PRO A 265 -17.13 9.05 4.69
N GLU A 266 -17.28 9.37 3.40
CA GLU A 266 -18.58 9.76 2.82
C GLU A 266 -19.61 8.64 2.96
N LEU A 267 -19.23 7.38 2.71
CA LEU A 267 -20.09 6.22 2.89
C LEU A 267 -20.54 6.09 4.35
N VAL A 268 -19.60 6.15 5.30
CA VAL A 268 -19.87 6.03 6.74
C VAL A 268 -20.83 7.12 7.21
N VAL A 269 -20.59 8.39 6.86
CA VAL A 269 -21.46 9.52 7.21
C VAL A 269 -22.84 9.37 6.58
N THR A 270 -22.91 9.00 5.29
CA THR A 270 -24.19 8.83 4.59
C THR A 270 -25.03 7.73 5.25
N SER A 271 -24.41 6.60 5.58
CA SER A 271 -25.10 5.49 6.24
C SER A 271 -25.62 5.86 7.63
N GLY A 272 -24.81 6.58 8.42
CA GLY A 272 -25.23 7.10 9.72
C GLY A 272 -26.40 8.09 9.60
N ALA A 273 -26.33 9.02 8.65
CA ALA A 273 -27.38 10.03 8.43
C ALA A 273 -28.72 9.42 7.97
N VAL A 274 -28.70 8.43 7.06
CA VAL A 274 -29.93 7.79 6.56
C VAL A 274 -30.63 6.94 7.64
N ALA A 275 -29.89 6.41 8.59
CA ALA A 275 -30.43 5.59 9.67
C ALA A 275 -30.88 6.41 10.91
N ARG A 276 -30.68 7.73 10.91
CA ARG A 276 -31.21 8.61 11.95
C ARG A 276 -32.68 8.94 11.65
N PRO A 277 -33.60 8.76 12.62
CA PRO A 277 -35.01 9.11 12.46
C PRO A 277 -35.24 10.63 12.35
#